data_AF-A0AAP8TVT4-F1
#
_entry.id   AF-A0AAP8TVT4-F1
#
_cell.length_a   1.000
_cell.length_b   1.000
_cell.length_c   1.000
_cell.angle_alpha   90.00
_cell.angle_beta   90.00
_cell.angle_gamma   90.00
#
_symmetry.space_group_name_H-M   'P 1'
#
loop_
_entity.id
_entity.type
_entity.pdbx_description
1 polymer ?
#
loop_
_entity_poly.entity_id
_entity_poly.type
_entity_poly.pdbx_seq_one_letter_code
_entity_poly.pdbx_strand_id
1 'polypeptide(L)'
;MFKLFRKIPVVGTMIFIINSYVYNGDLSSGDKFAPLAMWIKKLFGKFVVASLLTGLVFCNEITSHLNINTFIEGTINAKNPGSIIVSTFPSLIGFGIGVYALILVLSESVVSNFQKIISGKNNTSGSVLMLSSDLAYPMLILVLTLSVGILQGVFIDSYKLCVVTWFMLWYSFVVIIEMLGVLFGLSNNSLLDKL
;
A
#
# COMPACT_ATOMS: atom_id res chain seq x y z
N MET A 1 -16.87 10.62 16.88
CA MET A 1 -16.01 9.44 17.13
C MET A 1 -14.67 9.49 16.39
N PHE A 2 -14.61 9.85 15.09
CA PHE A 2 -13.33 9.95 14.35
C PHE A 2 -12.29 10.89 15.00
N LYS A 3 -12.73 12.07 15.47
CA LYS A 3 -11.88 13.03 16.20
C LYS A 3 -11.31 12.50 17.52
N LEU A 4 -11.92 11.47 18.11
CA LEU A 4 -11.44 10.82 19.35
C LEU A 4 -10.34 9.81 19.06
N PHE A 5 -10.50 8.99 18.01
CA PHE A 5 -9.49 8.03 17.57
C PHE A 5 -8.22 8.72 17.01
N ARG A 6 -8.36 9.91 16.42
CA ARG A 6 -7.23 10.72 15.96
C ARG A 6 -6.34 11.26 17.09
N LYS A 7 -6.80 11.25 18.35
CA LYS A 7 -6.00 11.68 19.50
C LYS A 7 -5.02 10.61 19.99
N ILE A 8 -5.16 9.36 19.55
CA ILE A 8 -4.22 8.30 19.90
C ILE A 8 -2.96 8.47 19.03
N PRO A 9 -1.77 8.67 19.63
CA PRO A 9 -0.54 8.82 18.86
C PRO A 9 -0.27 7.56 18.04
N VAL A 10 0.32 7.72 16.85
CA VAL A 10 0.62 6.67 15.86
C VAL A 10 -0.62 6.04 15.23
N VAL A 11 -1.49 5.40 16.02
CA VAL A 11 -2.69 4.69 15.52
C VAL A 11 -3.69 5.65 14.89
N GLY A 12 -3.90 6.82 15.51
CA GLY A 12 -4.78 7.86 14.96
C GLY A 12 -4.29 8.39 13.62
N THR A 13 -2.97 8.51 13.45
CA THR A 13 -2.34 8.91 12.18
C THR A 13 -2.52 7.83 11.11
N MET A 14 -2.34 6.55 11.47
CA MET A 14 -2.55 5.45 10.54
C MET A 14 -4.00 5.40 10.03
N ILE A 15 -4.96 5.48 10.95
CA ILE A 15 -6.39 5.50 10.60
C ILE A 15 -6.72 6.69 9.70
N PHE A 16 -6.15 7.86 9.97
CA PHE A 16 -6.35 9.04 9.13
C PHE A 16 -5.81 8.83 7.71
N ILE A 17 -4.58 8.33 7.56
CA ILE A 17 -3.98 8.07 6.23
C ILE A 17 -4.82 7.06 5.45
N ILE A 18 -5.23 5.96 6.09
CA ILE A 18 -6.02 4.92 5.42
C ILE A 18 -7.42 5.45 5.06
N ASN A 19 -8.05 6.22 5.95
CA ASN A 19 -9.37 6.80 5.68
C ASN A 19 -9.32 7.81 4.53
N SER A 20 -8.31 8.69 4.51
CA SER A 20 -8.06 9.61 3.40
C SER A 20 -7.82 8.87 2.09
N TYR A 21 -7.13 7.73 2.16
CA TYR A 21 -6.90 6.90 1.00
C TYR A 21 -8.20 6.28 0.48
N VAL A 22 -9.06 5.75 1.36
CA VAL A 22 -10.37 5.18 0.96
C VAL A 22 -11.29 6.25 0.38
N TYR A 23 -11.23 7.49 0.88
CA TYR A 23 -11.98 8.63 0.37
C TYR A 23 -11.46 9.22 -0.94
N ASN A 24 -10.37 8.68 -1.51
CA ASN A 24 -9.64 9.33 -2.61
C ASN A 24 -9.41 10.82 -2.28
N GLY A 25 -8.82 11.13 -1.13
CA GLY A 25 -8.43 12.49 -0.74
C GLY A 25 -9.54 13.55 -0.67
N ASP A 26 -10.83 13.15 -0.66
CA ASP A 26 -11.93 14.08 -0.42
C ASP A 26 -11.78 14.76 0.96
N LEU A 27 -12.16 16.04 1.06
CA LEU A 27 -12.09 16.84 2.30
C LEU A 27 -12.92 16.20 3.43
N SER A 28 -13.95 15.42 3.06
CA SER A 28 -14.77 14.60 3.96
C SER A 28 -13.95 13.59 4.80
N SER A 29 -12.75 13.22 4.37
CA SER A 29 -11.85 12.27 5.04
C SER A 29 -11.35 12.73 6.41
N GLY A 30 -11.33 14.04 6.67
CA GLY A 30 -10.92 14.62 7.95
C GLY A 30 -11.99 14.58 9.04
N ASP A 31 -13.26 14.54 8.65
CA ASP A 31 -14.40 14.69 9.58
C ASP A 31 -15.20 13.41 9.81
N LYS A 32 -15.20 12.46 8.87
CA LYS A 32 -16.02 11.23 8.94
C LYS A 32 -15.26 9.97 8.52
N PHE A 33 -15.65 8.82 9.07
CA PHE A 33 -15.17 7.51 8.61
C PHE A 33 -15.78 7.21 7.23
N ALA A 34 -14.98 6.67 6.31
CA ALA A 34 -15.47 6.22 5.03
C ALA A 34 -16.46 5.06 5.22
N PRO A 35 -17.58 5.04 4.49
CA PRO A 35 -18.54 3.95 4.57
C PRO A 35 -17.89 2.63 4.15
N LEU A 36 -18.26 1.54 4.82
CA LEU A 36 -17.66 0.21 4.61
C LEU A 36 -17.69 -0.26 3.14
N ALA A 37 -18.69 0.16 2.36
CA ALA A 37 -18.76 -0.14 0.93
C ALA A 37 -17.56 0.42 0.13
N MET A 38 -17.06 1.61 0.49
CA MET A 38 -15.88 2.20 -0.15
C MET A 38 -14.60 1.46 0.22
N TRP A 39 -14.49 1.02 1.48
CA TRP A 39 -13.37 0.18 1.94
C TRP A 39 -13.28 -1.11 1.14
N ILE A 40 -14.40 -1.82 1.00
CA ILE A 40 -14.47 -3.07 0.25
C ILE A 40 -14.10 -2.80 -1.21
N LYS A 41 -14.74 -1.81 -1.85
CA LYS A 41 -14.47 -1.51 -3.26
C LYS A 41 -12.99 -1.21 -3.54
N LYS A 42 -12.30 -0.48 -2.65
CA LYS A 42 -10.91 -0.05 -2.88
C LYS A 42 -9.87 -1.09 -2.45
N LEU A 43 -10.14 -1.88 -1.40
CA LEU A 43 -9.16 -2.82 -0.83
C LEU A 43 -9.37 -4.27 -1.27
N PHE A 44 -10.58 -4.67 -1.64
CA PHE A 44 -10.92 -6.07 -1.89
C PHE A 44 -10.12 -6.68 -3.03
N GLY A 45 -9.95 -5.98 -4.17
CA GLY A 45 -9.17 -6.50 -5.29
C GLY A 45 -7.72 -6.82 -4.90
N LYS A 46 -7.09 -5.95 -4.11
CA LYS A 46 -5.71 -6.12 -3.64
C LYS A 46 -5.60 -7.26 -2.64
N PHE A 47 -6.59 -7.36 -1.75
CA PHE A 47 -6.68 -8.45 -0.78
C PHE A 47 -6.80 -9.81 -1.48
N VAL A 48 -7.63 -9.91 -2.53
CA VAL A 48 -7.80 -11.14 -3.31
C VAL A 48 -6.50 -11.52 -4.02
N VAL A 49 -5.84 -10.58 -4.69
CA VAL A 49 -4.57 -10.85 -5.38
C VAL A 49 -3.49 -11.29 -4.39
N ALA A 50 -3.33 -10.59 -3.27
CA ALA A 50 -2.35 -10.95 -2.24
C ALA A 50 -2.66 -12.33 -1.60
N SER A 51 -3.93 -12.63 -1.38
CA SER A 51 -4.37 -13.93 -0.85
C SER A 51 -4.09 -15.07 -1.83
N LEU A 52 -4.34 -14.87 -3.13
CA LEU A 52 -4.04 -15.85 -4.17
C LEU A 52 -2.54 -16.13 -4.26
N LEU A 53 -1.71 -15.08 -4.28
CA LEU A 53 -0.24 -15.24 -4.30
C LEU A 53 0.29 -15.94 -3.05
N THR A 54 -0.29 -15.63 -1.88
CA THR A 54 0.05 -16.33 -0.64
C THR A 54 -0.36 -17.80 -0.71
N GLY A 55 -1.57 -18.09 -1.18
CA GLY A 55 -2.05 -19.46 -1.38
C GLY A 55 -1.19 -20.26 -2.36
N LEU A 56 -0.66 -19.62 -3.41
CA LEU A 56 0.30 -20.24 -4.33
C LEU A 56 1.61 -20.64 -3.63
N VAL A 57 2.13 -19.80 -2.73
CA VAL A 57 3.35 -20.13 -1.97
C VAL A 57 3.14 -21.36 -1.07
N PHE A 58 1.96 -21.49 -0.47
CA PHE A 58 1.60 -22.62 0.40
C PHE A 58 0.87 -23.76 -0.33
N CYS A 59 0.81 -23.72 -1.67
CA CYS A 59 0.03 -24.67 -2.48
C CYS A 59 0.44 -26.12 -2.19
N ASN A 60 1.74 -26.39 -2.08
CA ASN A 60 2.28 -27.72 -1.82
C ASN A 60 1.94 -28.26 -0.42
N GLU A 61 1.84 -27.41 0.61
CA GLU A 61 1.39 -27.85 1.94
C GLU A 61 -0.11 -28.15 1.94
N ILE A 62 -0.90 -27.29 1.29
CA ILE A 62 -2.35 -27.44 1.14
C ILE A 62 -2.68 -28.73 0.37
N THR A 63 -1.95 -29.03 -0.69
CA THR A 63 -2.20 -30.22 -1.52
C THR A 63 -1.71 -31.51 -0.86
N SER A 64 -0.66 -31.45 -0.04
CA SER A 64 -0.26 -32.58 0.81
C SER A 64 -1.34 -32.93 1.84
N HIS A 65 -2.03 -31.94 2.42
CA HIS A 65 -3.14 -32.16 3.34
C HIS A 65 -4.41 -32.66 2.64
N LEU A 66 -4.59 -32.34 1.36
CA LEU A 66 -5.74 -32.75 0.55
C LEU A 66 -5.50 -34.06 -0.23
N ASN A 67 -4.31 -34.66 -0.14
CA ASN A 67 -3.93 -35.88 -0.85
C ASN A 67 -4.07 -35.76 -2.39
N ILE A 68 -3.82 -34.56 -2.92
CA ILE A 68 -3.89 -34.26 -4.36
C ILE A 68 -2.46 -34.18 -4.89
N ASN A 69 -2.10 -35.05 -5.84
CA ASN A 69 -0.82 -34.97 -6.54
C ASN A 69 -0.73 -33.65 -7.31
N THR A 70 0.16 -32.76 -6.89
CA THR A 70 0.43 -31.51 -7.61
C THR A 70 1.64 -31.63 -8.52
N PHE A 71 1.53 -30.97 -9.68
CA PHE A 71 2.53 -30.92 -10.76
C PHE A 71 3.67 -29.92 -10.49
N ILE A 72 3.62 -29.18 -9.37
CA ILE A 72 4.58 -28.12 -9.04
C ILE A 72 5.58 -28.67 -8.03
N GLU A 73 6.56 -29.41 -8.53
CA GLU A 73 7.77 -29.79 -7.79
C GLU A 73 8.63 -28.55 -7.56
N GLY A 74 8.27 -27.80 -6.54
CA GLY A 74 9.00 -26.65 -6.06
C GLY A 74 8.82 -26.58 -4.56
N THR A 75 9.67 -27.27 -3.81
CA THR A 75 9.88 -27.03 -2.38
C THR A 75 10.48 -25.63 -2.24
N ILE A 76 9.65 -24.59 -2.37
CA ILE A 76 10.00 -23.28 -1.84
C ILE A 76 10.08 -23.52 -0.34
N ASN A 77 11.29 -23.50 0.19
CA ASN A 77 11.55 -23.57 1.62
C ASN A 77 11.05 -22.23 2.19
N ALA A 78 9.73 -22.09 2.31
CA ALA A 78 8.99 -20.85 2.54
C ALA A 78 9.13 -20.33 3.99
N LYS A 79 10.21 -20.71 4.68
CA LYS A 79 10.36 -20.60 6.12
C LYS A 79 10.76 -19.21 6.60
N ASN A 80 11.14 -18.27 5.73
CA ASN A 80 11.54 -16.93 6.19
C ASN A 80 11.30 -15.79 5.19
N PRO A 81 10.04 -15.41 4.89
CA PRO A 81 9.74 -14.19 4.13
C PRO A 81 10.20 -12.90 4.84
N GLY A 82 10.41 -12.93 6.16
CA GLY A 82 10.80 -11.78 6.96
C GLY A 82 12.19 -11.27 6.60
N SER A 83 13.13 -12.15 6.28
CA SER A 83 14.45 -11.74 5.80
C SER A 83 14.40 -10.99 4.46
N ILE A 84 13.48 -11.38 3.56
CA ILE A 84 13.23 -10.70 2.28
C ILE A 84 12.69 -9.29 2.54
N ILE A 85 11.73 -9.15 3.46
CA ILE A 85 11.17 -7.86 3.83
C ILE A 85 12.24 -6.95 4.42
N VAL A 86 12.96 -7.41 5.44
CA VAL A 86 13.95 -6.59 6.17
C VAL A 86 15.10 -6.15 5.26
N SER A 87 15.49 -6.97 4.27
CA SER A 87 16.54 -6.62 3.31
C SER A 87 16.09 -5.65 2.21
N THR A 88 14.82 -5.71 1.79
CA THR A 88 14.35 -5.02 0.57
C THR A 88 13.54 -3.76 0.87
N PHE A 89 12.71 -3.79 1.92
CA PHE A 89 11.73 -2.74 2.20
C PHE A 89 12.33 -1.41 2.67
N PRO A 90 13.44 -1.35 3.42
CA PRO A 90 14.08 -0.08 3.74
C PRO A 90 14.45 0.73 2.49
N SER A 91 14.94 0.07 1.44
CA SER A 91 15.24 0.70 0.15
C SER A 91 13.99 1.21 -0.56
N LEU A 92 12.89 0.45 -0.52
CA LEU A 92 11.59 0.86 -1.10
C LEU A 92 10.98 2.05 -0.34
N ILE A 93 11.10 2.09 0.97
CA ILE A 93 10.70 3.24 1.81
C ILE A 93 11.57 4.46 1.44
N GLY A 94 12.89 4.28 1.33
CA GLY A 94 13.80 5.34 0.89
C GLY A 94 13.43 5.91 -0.49
N PHE A 95 13.06 5.04 -1.44
CA PHE A 95 12.54 5.45 -2.74
C PHE A 95 11.27 6.29 -2.62
N GLY A 96 10.27 5.85 -1.85
CA GLY A 96 9.02 6.60 -1.69
C GLY A 96 9.23 7.97 -1.01
N ILE A 97 10.12 8.07 -0.02
CA ILE A 97 10.52 9.36 0.58
C ILE A 97 11.20 10.24 -0.45
N GLY A 98 12.10 9.69 -1.27
CA GLY A 98 12.80 10.41 -2.32
C GLY A 98 11.84 11.02 -3.34
N VAL A 99 10.86 10.24 -3.80
CA VAL A 99 9.81 10.73 -4.71
C VAL A 99 8.97 11.84 -4.04
N TYR A 100 8.60 11.67 -2.77
CA TYR A 100 7.83 12.66 -2.03
C TYR A 100 8.59 13.99 -1.88
N ALA A 101 9.88 13.93 -1.55
CA ALA A 101 10.75 15.10 -1.48
C ALA A 101 10.85 15.80 -2.84
N LEU A 102 10.95 15.04 -3.93
CA LEU A 102 11.06 15.59 -5.28
C LEU A 102 9.78 16.34 -5.70
N ILE A 103 8.61 15.82 -5.34
CA ILE A 103 7.32 16.49 -5.54
C ILE A 103 7.23 17.80 -4.74
N LEU A 104 7.73 17.81 -3.50
CA LEU A 104 7.75 19.02 -2.65
C LEU A 104 8.74 20.09 -3.15
N VAL A 105 9.86 19.66 -3.75
CA VAL A 105 10.87 20.57 -4.32
C VAL A 105 10.44 21.13 -5.68
N LEU A 106 9.53 20.45 -6.39
CA LEU A 106 8.95 20.96 -7.63
C LEU A 106 8.26 22.31 -7.39
N SER A 107 8.50 23.28 -8.30
CA SER A 107 8.02 24.66 -8.14
C SER A 107 6.50 24.75 -7.97
N GLU A 108 6.04 25.79 -7.28
CA GLU A 108 4.60 26.08 -7.08
C GLU A 108 3.80 26.04 -8.39
N SER A 109 4.42 26.38 -9.52
CA SER A 109 3.81 26.26 -10.85
C SER A 109 3.45 24.82 -11.22
N VAL A 110 4.29 23.83 -10.91
CA VAL A 110 4.00 22.42 -11.18
C VAL A 110 2.97 21.90 -10.18
N VAL A 111 3.03 22.30 -8.91
CA VAL A 111 1.98 22.00 -7.91
C VAL A 111 0.63 22.60 -8.31
N SER A 112 0.62 23.82 -8.86
CA SER A 112 -0.60 24.46 -9.36
C SER A 112 -1.13 23.81 -10.65
N ASN A 113 -0.25 23.33 -11.53
CA ASN A 113 -0.63 22.59 -12.72
C ASN A 113 -1.10 21.17 -12.36
N PHE A 114 -0.50 20.51 -11.36
CA PHE A 114 -1.01 19.28 -10.74
C PHE A 114 -2.43 19.51 -10.24
N GLN A 115 -2.67 20.64 -9.56
CA GLN A 115 -4.00 21.00 -9.07
C GLN A 115 -4.99 21.21 -10.22
N LYS A 116 -4.60 21.88 -11.31
CA LYS A 116 -5.45 22.10 -12.50
C LYS A 116 -5.78 20.83 -13.28
N ILE A 117 -4.80 19.97 -13.55
CA ILE A 117 -4.98 18.72 -14.32
C ILE A 117 -5.94 17.77 -13.59
N ILE A 118 -5.85 17.69 -12.26
CA ILE A 118 -6.73 16.85 -11.45
C ILE A 118 -8.11 17.52 -11.24
N SER A 119 -8.16 18.84 -11.05
CA SER A 119 -9.43 19.58 -10.88
C SER A 119 -10.26 19.67 -12.17
N GLY A 120 -9.62 19.58 -13.35
CA GLY A 120 -10.31 19.52 -14.64
C GLY A 120 -11.22 18.30 -14.81
N LYS A 121 -11.11 17.29 -13.94
CA LYS A 121 -11.98 16.10 -13.92
C LYS A 121 -13.11 16.16 -12.89
N ASN A 122 -13.07 17.11 -11.94
CA ASN A 122 -14.20 17.55 -11.09
C ASN A 122 -13.69 18.63 -10.11
N ASN A 123 -14.39 19.76 -10.05
CA ASN A 123 -14.13 20.91 -9.16
C ASN A 123 -14.23 20.54 -7.67
N THR A 124 -13.20 19.90 -7.10
CA THR A 124 -13.08 19.74 -5.65
C THR A 124 -11.63 19.96 -5.23
N SER A 125 -11.42 20.87 -4.27
CA SER A 125 -10.12 21.26 -3.70
C SER A 125 -9.37 20.13 -2.96
N GLY A 126 -9.70 18.86 -3.20
CA GLY A 126 -9.07 17.66 -2.63
C GLY A 126 -7.90 17.09 -3.43
N SER A 127 -7.54 17.66 -4.58
CA SER A 127 -6.52 17.11 -5.51
C SER A 127 -5.11 16.90 -4.90
N VAL A 128 -4.59 17.87 -4.13
CA VAL A 128 -3.27 17.74 -3.49
C VAL A 128 -3.33 16.77 -2.31
N LEU A 129 -4.45 16.75 -1.59
CA LEU A 129 -4.69 15.83 -0.49
C LEU A 129 -4.88 14.39 -1.00
N MET A 130 -5.47 14.21 -2.19
CA MET A 130 -5.53 12.97 -2.96
C MET A 130 -4.13 12.44 -3.24
N LEU A 131 -3.30 13.26 -3.89
CA LEU A 131 -1.96 12.83 -4.27
C LEU A 131 -1.11 12.48 -3.03
N SER A 132 -1.16 13.32 -2.00
CA SER A 132 -0.45 13.04 -0.75
C SER A 132 -0.98 11.78 -0.06
N SER A 133 -2.28 11.49 -0.15
CA SER A 133 -2.88 10.31 0.45
C SER A 133 -2.60 9.03 -0.35
N ASP A 134 -2.60 9.11 -1.68
CA ASP A 134 -2.32 8.00 -2.59
C ASP A 134 -0.82 7.61 -2.57
N LEU A 135 0.07 8.52 -2.17
CA LEU A 135 1.48 8.23 -1.88
C LEU A 135 1.74 7.80 -0.43
N ALA A 136 1.06 8.41 0.55
CA ALA A 136 1.26 8.10 1.96
C ALA A 136 0.73 6.70 2.35
N TYR A 137 -0.33 6.22 1.70
CA TYR A 137 -0.89 4.89 1.98
C TYR A 137 0.09 3.75 1.68
N PRO A 138 0.66 3.63 0.45
CA PRO A 138 1.74 2.70 0.17
C PRO A 138 2.87 2.74 1.19
N MET A 139 3.34 3.94 1.54
CA MET A 139 4.41 4.12 2.51
C MET A 139 4.05 3.57 3.89
N LEU A 140 2.83 3.81 4.37
CA LEU A 140 2.34 3.25 5.63
C LEU A 140 2.31 1.72 5.57
N ILE A 141 1.85 1.13 4.47
CA ILE A 141 1.81 -0.33 4.28
C ILE A 141 3.23 -0.92 4.29
N LEU A 142 4.23 -0.25 3.72
CA LEU A 142 5.61 -0.70 3.78
C LEU A 142 6.17 -0.70 5.21
N VAL A 143 5.88 0.34 6.00
CA VAL A 143 6.31 0.41 7.41
C VAL A 143 5.63 -0.69 8.24
N LEU A 144 4.34 -0.93 8.03
CA LEU A 144 3.63 -2.02 8.71
C LEU A 144 4.20 -3.39 8.31
N THR A 145 4.48 -3.59 7.02
CA THR A 145 5.05 -4.84 6.52
C THR A 145 6.46 -5.06 7.04
N LEU A 146 7.29 -4.03 7.10
CA LEU A 146 8.60 -4.08 7.74
C LEU A 146 8.49 -4.48 9.22
N SER A 147 7.52 -3.92 9.94
CA SER A 147 7.27 -4.27 11.35
C SER A 147 6.90 -5.75 11.50
N VAL A 148 6.04 -6.28 10.62
CA VAL A 148 5.68 -7.71 10.58
C VAL A 148 6.89 -8.58 10.21
N GLY A 149 7.72 -8.14 9.26
CA GLY A 149 8.96 -8.83 8.88
C GLY A 149 9.96 -8.93 10.04
N ILE A 150 10.13 -7.86 10.82
CA ILE A 150 10.95 -7.84 12.04
C ILE A 150 10.38 -8.81 13.07
N LEU A 151 9.07 -8.79 13.30
CA LEU A 151 8.41 -9.73 14.22
C LEU A 151 8.63 -11.19 13.81
N GLN A 152 8.61 -11.49 12.52
CA GLN A 152 8.93 -12.85 12.04
C GLN A 152 10.40 -13.21 12.22
N GLY A 153 11.31 -12.25 12.06
CA GLY A 153 12.72 -12.45 12.38
C GLY A 153 12.95 -12.81 13.85
N VAL A 154 12.11 -12.30 14.76
CA VAL A 154 12.16 -12.63 16.20
C VAL A 154 11.46 -13.97 16.49
N PHE A 155 10.31 -14.23 15.88
CA PHE A 155 9.49 -15.44 16.09
C PHE A 155 9.53 -16.37 14.88
N ILE A 156 10.71 -16.93 14.58
CA ILE A 156 10.99 -17.72 13.37
C ILE A 156 10.11 -18.97 13.25
N ASP A 157 9.77 -19.62 14.36
CA ASP A 157 9.06 -20.91 14.36
C ASP A 157 7.53 -20.80 14.23
N SER A 158 6.98 -19.59 14.23
CA SER A 158 5.53 -19.40 14.18
C SER A 158 4.98 -19.51 12.75
N TYR A 159 4.35 -20.64 12.43
CA TYR A 159 3.70 -20.87 11.13
C TYR A 159 2.66 -19.79 10.79
N LYS A 160 1.80 -19.44 11.76
CA LYS A 160 0.77 -18.41 11.58
C LYS A 160 1.38 -17.07 11.18
N LEU A 161 2.50 -16.73 11.80
CA LEU A 161 3.20 -15.47 11.54
C LEU A 161 3.90 -15.52 10.18
N CYS A 162 4.46 -16.66 9.78
CA CYS A 162 4.99 -16.87 8.42
C CYS A 162 3.95 -16.63 7.32
N VAL A 163 2.73 -17.17 7.46
CA VAL A 163 1.64 -16.96 6.50
C VAL A 163 1.26 -15.48 6.41
N VAL A 164 1.11 -14.82 7.56
CA VAL A 164 0.80 -13.38 7.62
C VAL A 164 1.91 -12.54 6.97
N THR A 165 3.17 -12.89 7.19
CA THR A 165 4.32 -12.18 6.59
C THR A 165 4.34 -12.33 5.07
N TRP A 166 4.07 -13.52 4.54
CA TRP A 166 3.91 -13.72 3.09
C TRP A 166 2.76 -12.89 2.51
N PHE A 167 1.61 -12.88 3.19
CA PHE A 167 0.49 -12.04 2.78
C PHE A 167 0.87 -10.56 2.74
N MET A 168 1.50 -10.05 3.79
CA MET A 168 1.94 -8.65 3.86
C MET A 168 2.98 -8.29 2.81
N LEU A 169 3.88 -9.22 2.49
CA LEU A 169 4.87 -9.07 1.42
C LEU A 169 4.16 -8.86 0.07
N TRP A 170 3.25 -9.75 -0.32
CA TRP A 170 2.52 -9.64 -1.58
C TRP A 170 1.61 -8.42 -1.62
N TYR A 171 0.91 -8.15 -0.52
CA TYR A 171 0.06 -6.98 -0.40
C TYR A 171 0.83 -5.69 -0.64
N SER A 172 2.04 -5.58 -0.06
CA SER A 172 2.91 -4.43 -0.26
C SER A 172 3.35 -4.24 -1.70
N PHE A 173 3.71 -5.32 -2.41
CA PHE A 173 4.03 -5.22 -3.83
C PHE A 173 2.87 -4.72 -4.68
N VAL A 174 1.65 -5.21 -4.43
CA VAL A 174 0.44 -4.74 -5.13
C VAL A 174 0.24 -3.24 -4.91
N VAL A 175 0.41 -2.77 -3.68
CA VAL A 175 0.25 -1.34 -3.34
C VAL A 175 1.38 -0.48 -3.92
N ILE A 176 2.62 -0.99 -4.01
CA ILE A 176 3.72 -0.28 -4.70
C ILE A 176 3.43 -0.13 -6.20
N ILE A 177 2.95 -1.19 -6.86
CA ILE A 177 2.64 -1.14 -8.30
C ILE A 177 1.57 -0.07 -8.57
N GLU A 178 0.56 0.02 -7.71
CA GLU A 178 -0.44 1.08 -7.80
C GLU A 178 0.18 2.47 -7.62
N MET A 179 1.07 2.65 -6.64
CA MET A 179 1.80 3.90 -6.44
C MET A 179 2.60 4.29 -7.70
N LEU A 180 3.30 3.33 -8.30
CA LEU A 180 4.03 3.54 -9.56
C LEU A 180 3.08 3.89 -10.71
N GLY A 181 1.92 3.25 -10.80
CA GLY A 181 0.89 3.58 -11.78
C GLY A 181 0.37 5.02 -11.66
N VAL A 182 0.15 5.48 -10.41
CA VAL A 182 -0.22 6.88 -10.13
C VAL A 182 0.90 7.82 -10.56
N LEU A 183 2.14 7.56 -10.16
CA LEU A 183 3.30 8.38 -10.55
C LEU A 183 3.54 8.42 -12.06
N PHE A 184 3.40 7.29 -12.74
CA PHE A 184 3.54 7.20 -14.19
C PHE A 184 2.42 7.97 -14.91
N GLY A 185 1.17 7.80 -14.47
CA GLY A 185 0.03 8.56 -15.01
C GLY A 185 0.21 10.07 -14.85
N LEU A 186 0.78 10.50 -13.72
CA LEU A 186 1.10 11.91 -13.47
C LEU A 186 2.22 12.41 -14.39
N SER A 187 3.30 11.66 -14.53
CA SER A 187 4.41 12.01 -15.42
C SER A 187 3.93 12.19 -16.86
N ASN A 188 3.12 11.25 -17.37
CA ASN A 188 2.66 11.28 -18.76
C ASN A 188 1.76 12.49 -19.05
N ASN A 189 0.85 12.84 -18.13
CA ASN A 189 -0.01 14.02 -18.29
C ASN A 189 0.78 15.33 -18.15
N SER A 190 1.77 15.39 -17.25
CA SER A 190 2.63 16.58 -17.09
C SER A 190 3.60 16.84 -18.25
N LEU A 191 3.98 15.79 -18.99
CA LEU A 191 4.83 15.88 -20.16
C LEU A 191 4.05 16.24 -21.43
N LEU A 192 2.80 15.78 -21.54
CA LEU A 192 1.89 16.18 -22.62
C LEU A 192 1.54 17.67 -22.60
N ASP A 193 1.48 18.30 -21.42
CA ASP A 193 1.28 19.76 -21.29
C ASP A 193 2.53 20.61 -21.64
N LYS A 194 3.70 19.97 -21.86
CA LYS A 194 4.96 20.65 -22.21
C LYS A 194 5.34 20.52 -23.69
N LEU A 195 4.61 19.73 -24.48
CA LEU A 195 4.75 19.58 -25.94
C LEU A 195 3.70 20.39 -26.67
#